data_AF-A0A0U1KZQ2-F1
#
_entry.id   AF-A0A0U1KZQ2-F1
#
_cell.length_a   1.000
_cell.length_b   1.000
_cell.length_c   1.000
_cell.angle_alpha   90.00
_cell.angle_beta   90.00
_cell.angle_gamma   90.00
#
_symmetry.space_group_name_H-M   'P 1'
#
loop_
_entity.id
_entity.type
_entity.pdbx_description
1 polymer ?
#
loop_
_entity_poly.entity_id
_entity_poly.type
_entity_poly.pdbx_seq_one_letter_code
_entity_poly.pdbx_strand_id
1 'polypeptide(L)' 'MSKRAPTLLSGDCPHLKKRHSIIAIYRETYIPNQAVPHYQIEEIDCDYSDECGLEKCPIAENAPKHPPGIGRA' A
#
# COMPACT_ATOMS: atom_id res chain seq x y z
N MET A 1 -12.16 15.52 -6.70
CA MET A 1 -11.65 14.31 -7.37
C MET A 1 -10.70 13.63 -6.40
N SER A 2 -11.03 12.42 -5.93
CA SER A 2 -10.15 11.65 -5.03
C SER A 2 -8.86 11.31 -5.78
N LYS A 3 -7.70 11.74 -5.28
CA LYS A 3 -6.42 11.36 -5.88
C LYS A 3 -6.10 9.91 -5.51
N ARG A 4 -5.78 9.09 -6.51
CA ARG A 4 -5.19 7.77 -6.33
C ARG A 4 -3.67 7.91 -6.40
N ALA A 5 -2.96 7.37 -5.42
CA ALA A 5 -1.51 7.37 -5.35
C ALA A 5 -1.01 5.92 -5.31
N PRO A 6 -0.59 5.34 -6.45
CA PRO A 6 0.05 4.04 -6.44
C PRO A 6 1.46 4.16 -5.85
N THR A 7 1.79 3.26 -4.92
CA THR A 7 3.12 3.16 -4.32
C THR A 7 3.65 1.75 -4.52
N LEU A 8 4.87 1.65 -5.02
CA LEU A 8 5.58 0.38 -5.07
C LEU A 8 6.18 0.08 -3.69
N LEU A 9 5.78 -1.03 -3.10
CA LEU A 9 6.33 -1.54 -1.85
C LEU A 9 7.09 -2.82 -2.15
N SER A 10 8.38 -2.85 -1.82
CA SER A 10 9.22 -4.03 -2.02
C SER A 10 9.60 -4.64 -0.67
N GLY A 11 9.42 -5.94 -0.53
CA GLY A 11 9.72 -6.64 0.71
C GLY A 11 10.00 -8.12 0.49
N ASP A 12 10.39 -8.78 1.57
CA ASP A 12 10.68 -10.20 1.55
C ASP A 12 9.40 -10.99 1.80
N CYS A 13 9.12 -11.98 0.97
CA CYS A 13 7.94 -12.82 1.11
C CYS A 13 8.33 -14.20 1.65
N PRO A 14 7.89 -14.56 2.87
CA PRO A 14 8.22 -15.86 3.45
C PRO A 14 7.57 -17.01 2.67
N HIS A 15 6.46 -16.76 1.97
CA HIS A 15 5.80 -17.75 1.12
C HIS A 15 6.62 -18.07 -0.13
N LEU A 16 7.05 -17.04 -0.85
CA LEU A 16 7.82 -17.21 -2.08
C LEU A 16 9.32 -17.43 -1.81
N LYS A 17 9.77 -17.28 -0.55
CA LYS A 17 11.18 -17.28 -0.11
C LYS A 17 12.08 -16.41 -1.00
N LYS A 18 11.50 -15.34 -1.54
CA LYS A 18 12.16 -14.38 -2.43
C LYS A 18 11.61 -12.99 -2.16
N ARG A 19 12.43 -12.00 -2.47
CA ARG A 19 12.02 -10.60 -2.45
C ARG A 19 11.16 -10.31 -3.68
N HIS A 20 10.02 -9.68 -3.48
CA HIS A 20 9.16 -9.21 -4.56
C HIS A 20 8.56 -7.84 -4.21
N SER A 21 7.92 -7.24 -5.20
CA SER A 21 7.26 -5.94 -5.05
C SER A 21 5.76 -6.13 -5.19
N ILE A 22 5.02 -5.32 -4.45
CA ILE A 22 3.58 -5.14 -4.55
C ILE A 22 3.30 -3.67 -4.87
N ILE A 23 2.16 -3.39 -5.49
CA ILE A 23 1.67 -2.06 -5.77
C ILE A 23 0.50 -1.80 -4.81
N ALA A 24 0.71 -0.92 -3.83
CA ALA A 24 -0.36 -0.45 -2.96
C ALA A 24 -0.99 0.81 -3.56
N ILE A 25 -2.27 0.76 -3.88
CA ILE A 25 -3.04 1.89 -4.39
C ILE A 25 -3.71 2.58 -3.21
N TYR A 26 -3.22 3.78 -2.90
CA TYR A 26 -3.80 4.62 -1.87
C TYR A 26 -4.87 5.53 -2.45
N ARG A 27 -6.00 5.61 -1.78
CA ARG A 27 -7.03 6.61 -2.05
C ARG A 27 -6.97 7.71 -1.02
N GLU A 28 -6.89 8.94 -1.51
CA GLU A 28 -7.09 10.12 -0.70
C GLU A 28 -8.57 10.24 -0.30
N THR A 29 -8.82 10.21 1.00
CA THR A 29 -10.12 10.42 1.61
C THR A 29 -10.06 11.72 2.41
N TYR A 30 -10.95 12.65 2.08
CA TYR A 30 -11.09 13.88 2.84
C TYR A 30 -11.95 13.64 4.07
N ILE A 31 -11.38 13.82 5.25
CA ILE A 31 -12.11 13.75 6.52
C ILE A 31 -12.39 15.20 6.96
N PRO A 32 -13.67 15.62 7.08
CA PRO A 32 -13.99 16.94 7.56
C PRO A 32 -13.42 17.16 8.97
N ASN A 33 -12.88 18.36 9.23
CA ASN A 33 -12.13 18.75 10.44
C ASN A 33 -10.69 18.22 10.57
N GLN A 34 -10.13 17.56 9.55
CA GLN A 34 -8.69 17.28 9.52
C GLN A 34 -7.96 18.17 8.50
N ALA A 35 -6.88 18.78 8.96
CA ALA A 35 -6.02 19.62 8.12
C ALA A 35 -5.19 18.81 7.12
N VAL A 36 -5.01 17.51 7.36
CA VAL A 36 -4.22 16.62 6.51
C VAL A 36 -5.13 15.65 5.74
N PRO A 37 -4.89 15.44 4.44
CA PRO A 37 -5.59 14.41 3.68
C PRO A 37 -5.30 13.03 4.29
N HIS A 38 -6.35 12.24 4.51
CA HIS A 38 -6.19 10.85 4.89
C HIS A 38 -5.98 10.00 3.65
N TYR A 39 -5.09 9.03 3.77
CA TYR A 39 -4.89 8.04 2.72
C TYR A 39 -5.28 6.69 3.31
N GLN A 40 -6.05 5.92 2.56
CA GLN A 40 -6.35 4.54 2.89
C GLN A 40 -5.98 3.67 1.71
N ILE A 41 -5.45 2.49 1.99
CA ILE A 41 -5.17 1.49 0.96
C ILE A 41 -6.52 1.05 0.42
N GLU A 42 -6.78 1.34 -0.86
CA GLU A 42 -7.98 0.89 -1.57
C GLU A 42 -7.74 -0.49 -2.19
N GLU A 43 -6.54 -0.71 -2.73
CA GLU A 43 -6.20 -1.93 -3.43
C GLU A 43 -4.71 -2.26 -3.27
N ILE A 44 -4.39 -3.54 -3.24
CA ILE A 44 -3.02 -4.04 -3.24
C ILE A 44 -2.92 -5.05 -4.38
N ASP A 45 -2.06 -4.75 -5.33
CA ASP A 45 -1.77 -5.61 -6.46
C ASP A 45 -0.39 -6.25 -6.28
N CYS A 46 -0.31 -7.56 -6.51
CA CYS A 46 0.92 -8.33 -6.38
C CYS A 46 1.04 -9.22 -7.61
N ASP A 47 2.15 -9.10 -8.36
CA ASP A 47 2.45 -9.96 -9.52
C ASP A 47 2.41 -11.47 -9.21
N TYR A 48 2.57 -11.83 -7.94
CA TYR A 48 2.53 -13.21 -7.47
C TYR A 48 1.28 -13.50 -6.63
N SER A 49 0.19 -12.75 -6.75
CA SER A 49 -1.05 -12.95 -5.97
C SER A 49 -1.58 -14.38 -5.99
N ASP A 50 -1.38 -15.08 -7.11
CA ASP A 50 -1.78 -16.48 -7.31
C ASP A 50 -0.94 -17.47 -6.48
N GLU A 51 0.33 -17.16 -6.22
CA GLU A 51 1.26 -18.00 -5.44
C GLU A 51 1.44 -17.50 -3.99
N CYS A 52 1.42 -16.18 -3.82
CA CYS A 52 1.50 -15.46 -2.56
C CYS A 52 0.09 -15.06 -2.14
N GLY A 53 -0.49 -15.80 -1.20
CA GLY A 53 -1.75 -15.42 -0.56
C GLY A 53 -1.62 -14.05 0.10
N LEU A 54 -2.07 -13.01 -0.61
CA LEU A 54 -2.00 -11.58 -0.24
C LEU A 54 -2.50 -11.32 1.18
N GLU A 55 -3.48 -12.10 1.66
CA GLU A 55 -4.04 -12.02 3.02
C GLU A 55 -3.01 -12.19 4.14
N LYS A 56 -1.89 -12.87 3.88
CA LYS A 56 -0.78 -13.05 4.83
C LYS A 56 0.53 -12.45 4.33
N CYS A 57 0.47 -11.58 3.32
CA CYS A 57 1.67 -10.96 2.79
C CYS A 57 2.18 -9.93 3.82
N PRO A 58 3.37 -10.12 4.40
CA PRO A 58 3.89 -9.19 5.41
C PRO A 58 4.14 -7.79 4.82
N ILE A 59 4.30 -7.67 3.50
CA ILE A 59 4.46 -6.40 2.80
C ILE A 59 3.14 -5.64 2.78
N ALA A 60 2.01 -6.33 2.57
CA ALA A 60 0.67 -5.76 2.64
C ALA A 60 0.31 -5.38 4.08
N GLU A 61 0.61 -6.25 5.05
CA GLU A 61 0.37 -5.98 6.47
C GLU A 61 1.20 -4.81 7.01
N ASN A 62 2.46 -4.69 6.57
CA ASN A 62 3.33 -3.58 6.94
C ASN A 62 3.23 -2.39 5.97
N ALA A 63 2.28 -2.41 5.02
CA ALA A 63 2.11 -1.30 4.11
C ALA A 63 1.81 -0.03 4.93
N PRO A 64 2.57 1.06 4.72
CA PRO A 64 2.40 2.26 5.50
C PRO A 64 0.99 2.80 5.26
N LYS A 65 0.33 3.33 6.31
CA LYS A 65 -1.03 3.88 6.17
C LYS A 65 -1.08 5.11 5.24
N HIS A 66 0.07 5.75 5.00
CA HIS A 66 0.22 6.86 4.09
C HIS A 66 1.26 6.53 3.01
N PRO A 67 1.04 6.94 1.75
CA PRO A 67 2.04 6.75 0.71
C PRO A 67 3.34 7.48 1.10
N PRO A 68 4.51 6.80 1.06
CA PRO A 68 5.79 7.40 1.38
C PRO A 68 6.07 8.57 0.42
N GLY A 69 6.35 9.74 0.97
CA GLY A 69 6.58 10.98 0.19
C GLY A 69 5.46 12.01 0.27
N ILE A 70 4.27 11.65 0.77
CA ILE A 70 3.22 12.61 1.13
C ILE A 70 3.25 12.82 2.65
N GLY A 71 4.16 13.67 3.10
CA GLY A 71 4.34 13.93 4.53
C GLY A 71 5.71 14.51 4.89
N ARG A 72 6.04 15.66 4.31
CA ARG A 72 6.96 16.64 4.93
C ARG A 72 6.77 18.00 4.27
N ALA A 73 5.89 18.80 4.87
CA ALA A 73 5.99 20.24 4.93
C ALA A 73 5.68 20.63 6.38
#